data_AF-A0A0R3PF68-F1
#
_entry.id   AF-A0A0R3PF68-F1
#
_cell.length_a   1.000
_cell.length_b   1.000
_cell.length_c   1.000
_cell.angle_alpha   90.00
_cell.angle_beta   90.00
_cell.angle_gamma   90.00
#
_symmetry.space_group_name_H-M   'P 1'
#
loop_
_entity.id
_entity.type
_entity.pdbx_description
1 polymer ?
#
loop_
_entity_poly.entity_id
_entity_poly.type
_entity_poly.pdbx_seq_one_letter_code
_entity_poly.pdbx_strand_id
1 'polypeptide(L)'
;MLFLLATFALSRIISSSEKQEVMVVTVATEDTDGLRRLHKSAEKFDINIHVLGMGEDWNGGDTRIERGGGQKIRILREWLKQQKPDDDVLILFIDAYDVVFTAGLSTILGRFHDHFGDKRILFGAEPYCWPNESLAPDYPVVEFGKRFLNSGLFLGYAKEVYTMVTLRDVADNDDDQLYYTMIYLEKKLRDDLKIGLDSIARIFQNLNGVVDDVELQFDDEGNALAYNAAYNTHPAILHGNGPSKMHLNYLANYVSRSWSSKSGCAICETKVNLDMKDTDPADFPLVALSIFIAKPIPFVKEMLEALARMDYPKKKLVLFIYNSQRSNIKTVMDFLSEYGTLYFSKKIINGVLEIDEREARQEALGIVAPMIAQPKKMFTNFWGALSSNGYYARSEDYVAIVQRKRIGVWNVPFVTSAVLINKEKMREMKTPYFYDKTLDVDMSFCKWARDKGHFMYVDNEHYFGFLIVSEDYADIVHSGKLHPELWEIFENREVRRCIYRLNNFLC
;
A
#
# COMPACT_ATOMS: atom_id res chain seq x y z
N MET A 1 -47.63 52.80 -13.65
CA MET A 1 -47.44 51.63 -12.75
C MET A 1 -47.30 50.35 -13.61
N LEU A 2 -46.33 50.33 -14.53
CA LEU A 2 -46.26 49.32 -15.60
C LEU A 2 -44.80 49.03 -16.06
N PHE A 3 -43.83 49.16 -15.15
CA PHE A 3 -42.39 48.99 -15.46
C PHE A 3 -41.62 48.17 -14.41
N LEU A 4 -42.32 47.31 -13.64
CA LEU A 4 -41.70 46.53 -12.55
C LEU A 4 -42.01 45.02 -12.58
N LEU A 5 -42.70 44.54 -13.62
CA LEU A 5 -43.06 43.12 -13.77
C LEU A 5 -42.26 42.36 -14.85
N ALA A 6 -41.37 43.04 -15.59
CA ALA A 6 -40.58 42.42 -16.65
C ALA A 6 -39.16 42.00 -16.24
N THR A 7 -38.71 42.35 -15.02
CA THR A 7 -37.34 42.05 -14.56
C THR A 7 -37.24 40.82 -13.64
N PHE A 8 -38.37 40.23 -13.21
CA PHE A 8 -38.38 38.99 -12.43
C PHE A 8 -38.69 37.72 -13.25
N ALA A 9 -38.94 37.86 -14.56
CA ALA A 9 -39.22 36.74 -15.45
C ALA A 9 -38.06 36.35 -16.38
N LEU A 10 -36.90 37.04 -16.29
CA LEU A 10 -35.73 36.78 -17.13
C LEU A 10 -34.46 36.35 -16.37
N SER A 11 -34.54 36.11 -15.06
CA SER A 11 -33.43 35.57 -14.26
C SER A 11 -33.54 34.08 -13.93
N ARG A 12 -34.47 33.35 -14.57
CA ARG A 12 -34.64 31.89 -14.40
C ARG A 12 -34.26 31.05 -15.63
N ILE A 13 -33.61 31.63 -16.62
CA ILE A 13 -33.01 30.89 -17.74
C ILE A 13 -31.51 31.13 -17.74
N ILE A 14 -30.84 30.69 -16.68
CA ILE A 14 -29.40 30.45 -16.67
C ILE A 14 -29.20 29.09 -15.99
N SER A 15 -29.12 28.07 -16.84
CA SER A 15 -28.48 26.76 -16.63
C SER A 15 -28.69 26.09 -15.28
N SER A 16 -29.79 25.35 -15.12
CA SER A 16 -29.71 24.07 -14.41
C SER A 16 -29.26 23.02 -15.42
N SER A 17 -27.96 22.88 -15.66
CA SER A 17 -27.48 21.59 -16.16
C SER A 17 -27.80 20.59 -15.05
N GLU A 18 -28.77 19.71 -15.29
CA GLU A 18 -28.98 18.56 -14.41
C GLU A 18 -27.62 17.89 -14.18
N LYS A 19 -27.21 17.84 -12.92
CA LYS A 19 -25.91 17.28 -12.55
C LYS A 19 -26.03 15.78 -12.78
N GLN A 20 -25.47 15.29 -13.89
CA GLN A 20 -25.45 13.88 -14.28
C GLN A 20 -25.12 13.01 -13.06
N GLU A 21 -26.04 12.14 -12.67
CA GLU A 21 -25.87 11.26 -11.53
C GLU A 21 -24.89 10.13 -11.87
N VAL A 22 -24.01 9.80 -10.92
CA VAL A 22 -23.03 8.73 -11.04
C VAL A 22 -23.04 7.88 -9.78
N MET A 23 -23.25 6.57 -9.95
CA MET A 23 -23.05 5.58 -8.89
C MET A 23 -21.68 4.92 -9.07
N VAL A 24 -20.78 5.12 -8.11
CA VAL A 24 -19.48 4.45 -8.09
C VAL A 24 -19.60 3.15 -7.33
N VAL A 25 -19.21 2.04 -7.96
CA VAL A 25 -19.46 0.69 -7.46
C VAL A 25 -18.19 -0.12 -7.52
N THR A 26 -17.93 -0.91 -6.48
CA THR A 26 -16.83 -1.87 -6.45
C THR A 26 -17.27 -3.18 -5.80
N VAL A 27 -16.52 -4.25 -6.02
CA VAL A 27 -16.76 -5.56 -5.36
C VAL A 27 -15.59 -5.86 -4.45
N ALA A 28 -15.87 -6.06 -3.17
CA ALA A 28 -14.91 -6.47 -2.17
C ALA A 28 -15.58 -7.37 -1.13
N THR A 29 -14.97 -8.50 -0.84
CA THR A 29 -15.45 -9.46 0.16
C THR A 29 -14.88 -9.20 1.56
N GLU A 30 -13.76 -8.48 1.64
CA GLU A 30 -13.02 -8.24 2.88
C GLU A 30 -12.55 -6.78 2.99
N ASP A 31 -12.40 -6.30 4.22
CA ASP A 31 -11.84 -4.98 4.54
C ASP A 31 -10.30 -5.02 4.52
N THR A 32 -9.72 -4.92 3.32
CA THR A 32 -8.27 -4.96 3.10
C THR A 32 -7.63 -3.58 3.15
N ASP A 33 -6.30 -3.51 3.34
CA ASP A 33 -5.56 -2.23 3.24
C ASP A 33 -5.74 -1.57 1.85
N GLY A 34 -5.90 -2.38 0.80
CA GLY A 34 -6.18 -1.91 -0.56
C GLY A 34 -7.53 -1.22 -0.69
N LEU A 35 -8.60 -1.82 -0.14
CA LEU A 35 -9.94 -1.22 -0.11
C LEU A 35 -9.95 0.08 0.71
N ARG A 36 -9.28 0.08 1.88
CA ARG A 36 -9.15 1.30 2.70
C ARG A 36 -8.42 2.42 1.97
N ARG A 37 -7.38 2.09 1.18
CA ARG A 37 -6.68 3.06 0.33
C ARG A 37 -7.61 3.62 -0.76
N LEU A 38 -8.40 2.76 -1.41
CA LEU A 38 -9.38 3.20 -2.40
C LEU A 38 -10.36 4.21 -1.79
N HIS A 39 -10.97 3.90 -0.66
CA HIS A 39 -11.86 4.82 0.07
C HIS A 39 -11.17 6.14 0.42
N LYS A 40 -9.97 6.09 1.00
CA LYS A 40 -9.20 7.31 1.33
C LYS A 40 -8.93 8.18 0.11
N SER A 41 -8.62 7.58 -1.04
CA SER A 41 -8.41 8.33 -2.28
C SER A 41 -9.71 8.96 -2.79
N ALA A 42 -10.84 8.26 -2.66
CA ALA A 42 -12.16 8.73 -3.08
C ALA A 42 -12.69 9.87 -2.21
N GLU A 43 -12.50 9.80 -0.89
CA GLU A 43 -12.87 10.83 0.09
C GLU A 43 -12.21 12.18 -0.24
N LYS A 44 -11.00 12.19 -0.80
CA LYS A 44 -10.29 13.42 -1.20
C LYS A 44 -10.97 14.19 -2.33
N PHE A 45 -11.91 13.55 -3.02
CA PHE A 45 -12.68 14.09 -4.12
C PHE A 45 -14.20 14.01 -3.89
N ASP A 46 -14.63 13.80 -2.64
CA ASP A 46 -16.04 13.68 -2.24
C ASP A 46 -16.79 12.58 -3.01
N ILE A 47 -16.11 11.48 -3.30
CA ILE A 47 -16.68 10.33 -4.02
C ILE A 47 -17.17 9.28 -3.01
N ASN A 48 -18.46 8.97 -3.07
CA ASN A 48 -19.03 7.85 -2.32
C ASN A 48 -18.96 6.56 -3.15
N ILE A 49 -18.45 5.48 -2.55
CA ILE A 49 -18.30 4.17 -3.21
C ILE A 49 -19.28 3.17 -2.59
N HIS A 50 -20.10 2.54 -3.42
CA HIS A 50 -20.89 1.39 -3.04
C HIS A 50 -20.05 0.11 -3.11
N VAL A 51 -19.69 -0.42 -1.94
CA VAL A 51 -18.96 -1.69 -1.83
C VAL A 51 -19.96 -2.84 -1.81
N LEU A 52 -19.86 -3.73 -2.80
CA LEU A 52 -20.72 -4.90 -2.95
C LEU A 52 -19.99 -6.18 -2.51
N GLY A 53 -20.75 -7.15 -1.99
CA GLY A 53 -20.22 -8.47 -1.62
C GLY A 53 -19.47 -8.52 -0.28
N MET A 54 -19.49 -7.45 0.52
CA MET A 54 -18.77 -7.40 1.79
C MET A 54 -19.24 -8.51 2.75
N GLY A 55 -18.31 -9.36 3.20
CA GLY A 55 -18.58 -10.50 4.07
C GLY A 55 -19.07 -11.77 3.35
N GLU A 56 -19.22 -11.76 2.02
CA GLU A 56 -19.44 -12.98 1.24
C GLU A 56 -18.14 -13.77 1.06
N ASP A 57 -18.25 -15.10 0.95
CA ASP A 57 -17.11 -15.95 0.59
C ASP A 57 -16.70 -15.67 -0.88
N TRP A 58 -15.39 -15.52 -1.10
CA TRP A 58 -14.86 -15.35 -2.45
C TRP A 58 -14.75 -16.70 -3.17
N ASN A 59 -15.61 -16.89 -4.18
CA ASN A 59 -15.66 -18.04 -5.07
C ASN A 59 -15.07 -17.76 -6.46
N GLY A 60 -14.52 -16.55 -6.66
CA GLY A 60 -14.03 -16.08 -7.95
C GLY A 60 -12.70 -16.65 -8.44
N GLY A 61 -12.16 -17.69 -7.79
CA GLY A 61 -10.82 -18.24 -8.08
C GLY A 61 -9.68 -17.36 -7.56
N ASP A 62 -8.44 -17.85 -7.61
CA ASP A 62 -7.27 -17.02 -7.27
C ASP A 62 -6.89 -16.13 -8.44
N THR A 63 -7.54 -14.96 -8.54
CA THR A 63 -7.34 -13.97 -9.61
C THR A 63 -5.93 -13.37 -9.65
N ARG A 64 -5.03 -13.75 -8.74
CA ARG A 64 -3.62 -13.34 -8.75
C ARG A 64 -2.73 -14.32 -9.52
N ILE A 65 -3.19 -15.55 -9.69
CA ILE A 65 -2.42 -16.66 -10.29
C ILE A 65 -3.14 -17.22 -11.52
N GLU A 66 -4.47 -17.26 -11.48
CA GLU A 66 -5.32 -17.89 -12.49
C GLU A 66 -6.44 -16.95 -12.97
N ARG A 67 -7.17 -17.41 -13.99
CA ARG A 67 -8.39 -16.76 -14.50
C ARG A 67 -9.49 -16.76 -13.42
N GLY A 68 -10.39 -15.78 -13.46
CA GLY A 68 -11.49 -15.73 -12.51
C GLY A 68 -12.19 -14.38 -12.42
N GLY A 69 -12.93 -14.16 -11.33
CA GLY A 69 -13.60 -12.89 -11.05
C GLY A 69 -15.04 -12.77 -11.55
N GLY A 70 -15.62 -13.80 -12.18
CA GLY A 70 -17.01 -13.86 -12.62
C GLY A 70 -18.03 -13.55 -11.51
N GLN A 71 -17.69 -13.84 -10.26
CA GLN A 71 -18.46 -13.47 -9.06
C GLN A 71 -18.74 -11.95 -9.02
N LYS A 72 -17.79 -11.11 -9.47
CA LYS A 72 -17.98 -9.65 -9.56
C LYS A 72 -19.14 -9.29 -10.49
N ILE A 73 -19.24 -9.98 -11.63
CA ILE A 73 -20.30 -9.77 -12.62
C ILE A 73 -21.65 -10.19 -12.05
N ARG A 74 -21.73 -11.36 -11.39
CA ARG A 74 -22.95 -11.81 -10.71
C ARG A 74 -23.42 -10.79 -9.68
N ILE A 75 -22.54 -10.38 -8.77
CA ILE A 75 -22.85 -9.43 -7.70
C ILE A 75 -23.32 -8.08 -8.28
N LEU A 76 -22.62 -7.56 -9.30
CA LEU A 76 -23.03 -6.32 -9.98
C LEU A 76 -24.40 -6.46 -10.65
N ARG A 77 -24.65 -7.57 -11.36
CA ARG A 77 -25.93 -7.87 -12.02
C ARG A 77 -27.07 -7.90 -11.00
N GLU A 78 -26.88 -8.60 -9.89
CA GLU A 78 -27.88 -8.71 -8.81
C GLU A 78 -28.16 -7.35 -8.17
N TRP A 79 -27.12 -6.57 -7.91
CA TRP A 79 -27.27 -5.24 -7.33
C TRP A 79 -28.00 -4.27 -8.28
N LEU A 80 -27.64 -4.22 -9.57
CA LEU A 80 -28.34 -3.38 -10.55
C LEU A 80 -29.81 -3.77 -10.70
N LYS A 81 -30.11 -5.07 -10.68
CA LYS A 81 -31.49 -5.60 -10.71
C LYS A 81 -32.31 -5.15 -9.50
N GLN A 82 -31.67 -5.01 -8.33
CA GLN A 82 -32.32 -4.57 -7.10
C GLN A 82 -32.49 -3.05 -7.04
N GLN A 83 -31.43 -2.29 -7.34
CA GLN A 83 -31.45 -0.83 -7.27
C GLN A 83 -32.33 -0.20 -8.35
N LYS A 84 -32.38 -0.79 -9.55
CA LYS A 84 -33.12 -0.27 -10.71
C LYS A 84 -32.90 1.25 -10.92
N PRO A 85 -31.63 1.70 -11.03
CA PRO A 85 -31.34 3.10 -11.32
C PRO A 85 -31.98 3.51 -12.65
N ASP A 86 -32.26 4.81 -12.79
CA ASP A 86 -32.82 5.38 -14.02
C ASP A 86 -31.86 5.17 -15.22
N ASP A 87 -32.41 5.09 -16.43
CA ASP A 87 -31.69 4.73 -17.65
C ASP A 87 -30.48 5.64 -17.95
N ASP A 88 -30.53 6.89 -17.51
CA ASP A 88 -29.52 7.93 -17.72
C ASP A 88 -28.47 8.01 -16.60
N VAL A 89 -28.65 7.33 -15.47
CA VAL A 89 -27.63 7.25 -14.40
C VAL A 89 -26.38 6.55 -14.93
N LEU A 90 -25.20 7.10 -14.64
CA LEU A 90 -23.93 6.47 -14.98
C LEU A 90 -23.44 5.55 -13.86
N ILE A 91 -22.99 4.36 -14.22
CA ILE A 91 -22.36 3.40 -13.32
C ILE A 91 -20.86 3.42 -13.60
N LEU A 92 -20.08 3.82 -12.61
CA LEU A 92 -18.62 3.70 -12.61
C LEU A 92 -18.24 2.46 -11.82
N PHE A 93 -17.94 1.37 -12.52
CA PHE A 93 -17.41 0.17 -11.90
C PHE A 93 -15.89 0.23 -11.82
N ILE A 94 -15.35 -0.10 -10.66
CA ILE A 94 -13.92 -0.20 -10.41
C ILE A 94 -13.59 -1.43 -9.57
N ASP A 95 -12.44 -2.04 -9.82
CA ASP A 95 -11.84 -3.01 -8.90
C ASP A 95 -11.49 -2.34 -7.56
N ALA A 96 -11.45 -3.14 -6.49
CA ALA A 96 -11.36 -2.61 -5.13
C ALA A 96 -9.91 -2.42 -4.66
N TYR A 97 -9.13 -3.50 -4.67
CA TYR A 97 -7.92 -3.60 -3.84
C TYR A 97 -6.69 -2.88 -4.42
N ASP A 98 -6.67 -2.69 -5.73
CA ASP A 98 -5.57 -2.10 -6.51
C ASP A 98 -6.04 -0.95 -7.40
N VAL A 99 -6.97 -0.13 -6.89
CA VAL A 99 -7.43 1.09 -7.55
C VAL A 99 -7.23 2.32 -6.67
N VAL A 100 -6.89 3.45 -7.28
CA VAL A 100 -6.74 4.77 -6.63
C VAL A 100 -7.33 5.87 -7.51
N PHE A 101 -8.16 6.74 -6.92
CA PHE A 101 -8.66 7.94 -7.58
C PHE A 101 -7.63 9.06 -7.57
N THR A 102 -7.43 9.74 -8.68
CA THR A 102 -6.54 10.91 -8.81
C THR A 102 -7.29 12.19 -9.20
N ALA A 103 -8.58 12.09 -9.55
CA ALA A 103 -9.46 13.21 -9.82
C ALA A 103 -10.90 12.93 -9.38
N GLY A 104 -11.71 13.98 -9.27
CA GLY A 104 -13.13 13.90 -8.92
C GLY A 104 -14.06 13.57 -10.09
N LEU A 105 -15.32 13.25 -9.76
CA LEU A 105 -16.34 12.87 -10.75
C LEU A 105 -16.59 13.94 -11.82
N SER A 106 -16.48 15.22 -11.50
CA SER A 106 -16.62 16.30 -12.51
C SER A 106 -15.57 16.20 -13.62
N THR A 107 -14.34 15.83 -13.28
CA THR A 107 -13.25 15.64 -14.25
C THR A 107 -13.45 14.37 -15.06
N ILE A 108 -13.87 13.28 -14.41
CA ILE A 108 -14.19 12.01 -15.07
C ILE A 108 -15.31 12.20 -16.09
N LEU A 109 -16.41 12.82 -15.68
CA LEU A 109 -17.57 13.09 -16.54
C LEU A 109 -17.24 14.06 -17.67
N GLY A 110 -16.52 15.15 -17.39
CA GLY A 110 -16.06 16.08 -18.42
C GLY A 110 -15.28 15.35 -19.52
N ARG A 111 -14.29 14.54 -19.14
CA ARG A 111 -13.51 13.73 -20.09
C ARG A 111 -14.36 12.69 -20.82
N PHE A 112 -15.31 12.06 -20.15
CA PHE A 112 -16.21 11.09 -20.77
C PHE A 112 -17.06 11.76 -21.86
N HIS A 113 -17.71 12.88 -21.56
CA HIS A 113 -18.56 13.58 -22.50
C HIS A 113 -17.76 14.26 -23.64
N ASP A 114 -16.63 14.88 -23.32
CA ASP A 114 -15.82 15.64 -24.30
C ASP A 114 -15.13 14.73 -25.32
N HIS A 115 -14.71 13.52 -24.91
CA HIS A 115 -13.90 12.63 -25.75
C HIS A 115 -14.62 11.35 -26.18
N PHE A 116 -15.69 10.96 -25.50
CA PHE A 116 -16.39 9.70 -25.71
C PHE A 116 -17.92 9.88 -25.76
N GLY A 117 -18.42 11.07 -26.09
CA GLY A 117 -19.84 11.38 -26.10
C GLY A 117 -20.70 10.53 -27.07
N ASP A 118 -20.07 9.83 -28.02
CA ASP A 118 -20.74 8.86 -28.90
C ASP A 118 -20.84 7.45 -28.27
N LYS A 119 -20.16 7.20 -27.15
CA LYS A 119 -20.15 5.92 -26.43
C LYS A 119 -21.19 5.89 -25.32
N ARG A 120 -21.65 4.68 -25.00
CA ARG A 120 -22.54 4.43 -23.85
C ARG A 120 -21.91 3.59 -22.76
N ILE A 121 -20.85 2.86 -23.10
CA ILE A 121 -19.97 2.18 -22.15
C ILE A 121 -18.53 2.44 -22.59
N LEU A 122 -17.67 2.80 -21.65
CA LEU A 122 -16.24 3.01 -21.85
C LEU A 122 -15.47 2.13 -20.87
N PHE A 123 -14.64 1.23 -21.40
CA PHE A 123 -13.71 0.42 -20.60
C PHE A 123 -12.32 1.04 -20.56
N GLY A 124 -11.56 0.72 -19.51
CA GLY A 124 -10.11 0.90 -19.52
C GLY A 124 -9.45 0.05 -20.61
N ALA A 125 -8.35 0.55 -21.17
CA ALA A 125 -7.57 -0.15 -22.18
C ALA A 125 -6.20 -0.57 -21.64
N GLU A 126 -5.63 -1.65 -22.18
CA GLU A 126 -4.33 -2.17 -21.76
C GLU A 126 -3.51 -2.73 -22.96
N PRO A 127 -2.18 -2.91 -22.81
CA PRO A 127 -1.33 -3.35 -23.91
C PRO A 127 -1.42 -4.86 -24.21
N TYR A 128 -1.98 -5.67 -23.32
CA TYR A 128 -2.01 -7.13 -23.45
C TYR A 128 -3.41 -7.66 -23.75
N CYS A 129 -3.50 -8.59 -24.72
CA CYS A 129 -4.74 -9.31 -24.99
C CYS A 129 -4.86 -10.50 -24.05
N TRP A 130 -5.40 -10.26 -22.86
CA TRP A 130 -5.57 -11.27 -21.82
C TRP A 130 -7.06 -11.60 -21.61
N PRO A 131 -7.42 -12.85 -21.25
CA PRO A 131 -6.56 -14.01 -21.01
C PRO A 131 -6.26 -14.88 -22.25
N ASN A 132 -6.85 -14.55 -23.40
CA ASN A 132 -6.65 -15.30 -24.64
C ASN A 132 -6.05 -14.43 -25.74
N GLU A 133 -4.74 -14.55 -25.93
CA GLU A 133 -3.98 -13.77 -26.93
C GLU A 133 -4.41 -14.05 -28.37
N SER A 134 -5.01 -15.21 -28.66
CA SER A 134 -5.47 -15.54 -30.01
C SER A 134 -6.63 -14.67 -30.49
N LEU A 135 -7.27 -13.92 -29.59
CA LEU A 135 -8.33 -12.96 -29.90
C LEU A 135 -7.79 -11.60 -30.36
N ALA A 136 -6.49 -11.35 -30.26
CA ALA A 136 -5.88 -10.08 -30.63
C ALA A 136 -6.17 -9.64 -32.09
N PRO A 137 -6.24 -10.53 -33.09
CA PRO A 137 -6.63 -10.17 -34.46
C PRO A 137 -8.07 -9.68 -34.58
N ASP A 138 -8.98 -10.12 -33.71
CA ASP A 138 -10.41 -9.79 -33.78
C ASP A 138 -10.72 -8.40 -33.19
N TYR A 139 -9.81 -7.86 -32.38
CA TYR A 139 -9.92 -6.50 -31.86
C TYR A 139 -9.88 -5.49 -33.00
N PRO A 140 -10.67 -4.40 -32.96
CA PRO A 140 -10.48 -3.27 -33.87
C PRO A 140 -9.03 -2.77 -33.87
N VAL A 141 -8.55 -2.32 -35.03
CA VAL A 141 -7.24 -1.66 -35.10
C VAL A 141 -7.35 -0.29 -34.45
N VAL A 142 -6.39 0.03 -33.60
CA VAL A 142 -6.25 1.33 -32.95
C VAL A 142 -5.00 1.99 -33.54
N GLU A 143 -5.16 3.17 -34.14
CA GLU A 143 -4.03 3.90 -34.74
C GLU A 143 -3.03 4.36 -33.69
N PHE A 144 -3.53 4.80 -32.53
CA PHE A 144 -2.73 5.32 -31.45
C PHE A 144 -3.34 4.98 -30.09
N GLY A 145 -2.54 4.37 -29.21
CA GLY A 145 -2.96 3.97 -27.88
C GLY A 145 -3.00 2.45 -27.68
N LYS A 146 -3.48 2.06 -26.51
CA LYS A 146 -3.69 0.68 -26.07
C LYS A 146 -4.92 0.09 -26.75
N ARG A 147 -4.85 -1.19 -27.13
CA ARG A 147 -5.81 -1.83 -28.04
C ARG A 147 -6.81 -2.74 -27.34
N PHE A 148 -6.45 -3.32 -26.20
CA PHE A 148 -7.20 -4.41 -25.59
C PHE A 148 -8.01 -3.94 -24.38
N LEU A 149 -9.15 -4.57 -24.15
CA LEU A 149 -10.06 -4.24 -23.05
C LEU A 149 -9.48 -4.74 -21.72
N ASN A 150 -9.61 -3.93 -20.66
CA ASN A 150 -9.42 -4.36 -19.28
C ASN A 150 -10.74 -4.23 -18.51
N SER A 151 -11.15 -5.26 -17.78
CA SER A 151 -12.45 -5.30 -17.08
C SER A 151 -12.45 -4.59 -15.73
N GLY A 152 -11.28 -4.28 -15.17
CA GLY A 152 -11.18 -3.75 -13.81
C GLY A 152 -11.71 -2.32 -13.67
N LEU A 153 -11.91 -1.60 -14.78
CA LEU A 153 -12.44 -0.24 -14.78
C LEU A 153 -13.39 -0.02 -15.98
N PHE A 154 -14.62 0.42 -15.73
CA PHE A 154 -15.50 0.93 -16.79
C PHE A 154 -16.53 1.94 -16.28
N LEU A 155 -16.95 2.82 -17.18
CA LEU A 155 -18.02 3.79 -16.97
C LEU A 155 -19.09 3.59 -18.04
N GLY A 156 -20.36 3.49 -17.67
CA GLY A 156 -21.43 3.41 -18.67
C GLY A 156 -22.80 3.70 -18.11
N TYR A 157 -23.76 3.97 -19.00
CA TYR A 157 -25.15 4.21 -18.61
C TYR A 157 -25.78 2.94 -18.03
N ALA A 158 -26.56 3.09 -16.96
CA ALA A 158 -27.12 1.99 -16.19
C ALA A 158 -27.86 0.98 -17.04
N LYS A 159 -28.66 1.44 -18.00
CA LYS A 159 -29.39 0.59 -18.95
C LYS A 159 -28.45 -0.32 -19.74
N GLU A 160 -27.42 0.25 -20.37
CA GLU A 160 -26.48 -0.50 -21.20
C GLU A 160 -25.59 -1.40 -20.35
N VAL A 161 -25.15 -0.94 -19.17
CA VAL A 161 -24.39 -1.77 -18.23
C VAL A 161 -25.22 -2.97 -17.78
N TYR A 162 -26.47 -2.77 -17.36
CA TYR A 162 -27.35 -3.86 -16.95
C TYR A 162 -27.63 -4.84 -18.10
N THR A 163 -27.84 -4.33 -19.31
CA THR A 163 -27.98 -5.16 -20.51
C THR A 163 -26.73 -6.01 -20.72
N MET A 164 -25.55 -5.39 -20.77
CA MET A 164 -24.26 -6.04 -20.98
C MET A 164 -23.99 -7.15 -19.96
N VAL A 165 -24.17 -6.87 -18.67
CA VAL A 165 -23.92 -7.86 -17.62
C VAL A 165 -24.96 -8.96 -17.57
N THR A 166 -26.05 -8.89 -18.34
CA THR A 166 -27.13 -9.89 -18.39
C THR A 166 -27.13 -10.72 -19.67
N LEU A 167 -26.32 -10.35 -20.68
CA LEU A 167 -26.33 -10.98 -22.01
C LEU A 167 -26.00 -12.48 -22.00
N ARG A 168 -25.14 -12.92 -21.08
CA ARG A 168 -24.65 -14.30 -21.01
C ARG A 168 -24.60 -14.76 -19.56
N ASP A 169 -24.72 -16.06 -19.34
CA ASP A 169 -24.49 -16.65 -18.02
C ASP A 169 -22.99 -16.60 -17.69
N VAL A 170 -22.68 -16.54 -16.40
CA VAL A 170 -21.32 -16.49 -15.87
C VAL A 170 -21.28 -17.24 -14.54
N ALA A 171 -20.36 -18.19 -14.41
CA ALA A 171 -20.08 -18.84 -13.14
C ALA A 171 -19.17 -17.95 -12.27
N ASP A 172 -19.20 -18.11 -10.96
CA ASP A 172 -18.41 -17.26 -10.05
C ASP A 172 -16.91 -17.32 -10.38
N ASN A 173 -16.39 -18.49 -10.77
CA ASN A 173 -14.99 -18.73 -11.13
C ASN A 173 -14.66 -18.53 -12.61
N ASP A 174 -15.62 -18.12 -13.44
CA ASP A 174 -15.32 -17.73 -14.83
C ASP A 174 -14.50 -16.42 -14.86
N ASP A 175 -13.84 -16.18 -15.98
CA ASP A 175 -13.01 -14.99 -16.17
C ASP A 175 -13.85 -13.76 -16.55
N ASP A 176 -13.84 -12.73 -15.71
CA ASP A 176 -14.60 -11.50 -15.95
C ASP A 176 -14.07 -10.75 -17.19
N GLN A 177 -12.75 -10.68 -17.37
CA GLN A 177 -12.14 -10.02 -18.51
C GLN A 177 -12.49 -10.70 -19.84
N LEU A 178 -12.51 -12.04 -19.88
CA LEU A 178 -12.93 -12.79 -21.05
C LEU A 178 -14.43 -12.60 -21.33
N TYR A 179 -15.28 -12.56 -20.31
CA TYR A 179 -16.71 -12.28 -20.47
C TYR A 179 -16.94 -10.97 -21.24
N TYR A 180 -16.32 -9.88 -20.78
CA TYR A 180 -16.45 -8.56 -21.43
C TYR A 180 -15.76 -8.51 -22.80
N THR A 181 -14.58 -9.13 -22.92
CA THR A 181 -13.86 -9.24 -24.21
C THR A 181 -14.73 -9.90 -25.28
N MET A 182 -15.39 -11.01 -24.96
CA MET A 182 -16.21 -11.73 -25.92
C MET A 182 -17.47 -10.97 -26.34
N ILE A 183 -17.98 -10.05 -25.51
CA ILE A 183 -19.05 -9.11 -25.88
C ILE A 183 -18.49 -8.01 -26.77
N TYR A 184 -17.35 -7.41 -26.39
CA TYR A 184 -16.72 -6.33 -27.15
C TYR A 184 -16.26 -6.76 -28.55
N LEU A 185 -15.80 -7.99 -28.72
CA LEU A 185 -15.36 -8.53 -30.02
C LEU A 185 -16.53 -8.80 -30.97
N GLU A 186 -17.72 -9.05 -30.44
CA GLU A 186 -18.92 -9.23 -31.25
C GLU A 186 -19.39 -7.88 -31.81
N LYS A 187 -19.05 -7.60 -33.08
CA LYS A 187 -19.27 -6.29 -33.72
C LYS A 187 -20.70 -5.75 -33.51
N LYS A 188 -21.72 -6.60 -33.65
CA LYS A 188 -23.12 -6.18 -33.49
C LYS A 188 -23.39 -5.69 -32.06
N LEU A 189 -23.01 -6.46 -31.05
CA LEU A 189 -23.19 -6.09 -29.65
C LEU A 189 -22.39 -4.83 -29.29
N ARG A 190 -21.14 -4.73 -29.77
CA ARG A 190 -20.29 -3.55 -29.57
C ARG A 190 -20.94 -2.28 -30.15
N ASP A 191 -21.51 -2.37 -31.35
CA ASP A 191 -22.16 -1.24 -32.02
C ASP A 191 -23.50 -0.89 -31.35
N ASP A 192 -24.32 -1.89 -31.00
CA ASP A 192 -25.63 -1.72 -30.36
C ASP A 192 -25.50 -1.10 -28.95
N LEU A 193 -24.53 -1.57 -28.16
CA LEU A 193 -24.23 -1.05 -26.82
C LEU A 193 -23.28 0.16 -26.84
N LYS A 194 -22.78 0.54 -28.01
CA LYS A 194 -21.81 1.65 -28.22
C LYS A 194 -20.62 1.58 -27.26
N ILE A 195 -19.97 0.42 -27.21
CA ILE A 195 -18.82 0.16 -26.31
C ILE A 195 -17.55 0.77 -26.92
N GLY A 196 -16.82 1.55 -26.13
CA GLY A 196 -15.50 2.10 -26.45
C GLY A 196 -14.42 1.69 -25.45
N LEU A 197 -13.17 1.92 -25.82
CA LEU A 197 -11.99 1.74 -24.97
C LEU A 197 -11.26 3.07 -24.79
N ASP A 198 -10.79 3.36 -23.57
CA ASP A 198 -9.96 4.52 -23.27
C ASP A 198 -8.48 4.26 -23.66
N SER A 199 -8.23 4.18 -24.97
CA SER A 199 -6.95 3.76 -25.53
C SER A 199 -5.74 4.61 -25.13
N ILE A 200 -5.93 5.87 -24.73
CA ILE A 200 -4.83 6.78 -24.37
C ILE A 200 -4.89 7.22 -22.90
N ALA A 201 -5.59 6.46 -22.07
CA ALA A 201 -5.66 6.66 -20.62
C ALA A 201 -6.07 8.09 -20.21
N ARG A 202 -7.12 8.64 -20.83
CA ARG A 202 -7.67 9.95 -20.42
C ARG A 202 -8.33 9.88 -19.05
N ILE A 203 -8.99 8.76 -18.76
CA ILE A 203 -9.72 8.50 -17.53
C ILE A 203 -9.05 7.35 -16.78
N PHE A 204 -8.81 6.23 -17.44
CA PHE A 204 -8.38 4.97 -16.83
C PHE A 204 -6.94 4.64 -17.19
N GLN A 205 -6.07 4.50 -16.20
CA GLN A 205 -4.68 4.05 -16.38
C GLN A 205 -4.48 2.68 -15.75
N ASN A 206 -4.46 1.64 -16.60
CA ASN A 206 -3.96 0.32 -16.22
C ASN A 206 -2.42 0.37 -16.23
N LEU A 207 -1.77 -0.09 -15.17
CA LEU A 207 -0.32 0.06 -14.99
C LEU A 207 0.48 -1.13 -15.53
N ASN A 208 -0.14 -2.30 -15.73
CA ASN A 208 0.56 -3.46 -16.27
C ASN A 208 1.10 -3.20 -17.68
N GLY A 209 2.39 -3.46 -17.87
CA GLY A 209 3.10 -3.27 -19.14
C GLY A 209 3.43 -1.82 -19.51
N VAL A 210 3.15 -0.85 -18.63
CA VAL A 210 3.34 0.59 -18.89
C VAL A 210 3.87 1.36 -17.68
N VAL A 211 4.47 0.66 -16.71
CA VAL A 211 5.03 1.25 -15.50
C VAL A 211 6.04 2.36 -15.84
N ASP A 212 6.86 2.16 -16.88
CA ASP A 212 7.86 3.14 -17.32
C ASP A 212 7.25 4.36 -18.05
N ASP A 213 5.99 4.28 -18.49
CA ASP A 213 5.29 5.39 -19.16
C ASP A 213 4.66 6.36 -18.13
N VAL A 214 4.58 5.97 -16.84
CA VAL A 214 3.83 6.70 -15.81
C VAL A 214 4.77 7.25 -14.75
N GLU A 215 4.80 8.58 -14.63
CA GLU A 215 5.66 9.30 -13.68
C GLU A 215 4.84 10.22 -12.77
N LEU A 216 5.48 10.69 -11.70
CA LEU A 216 4.91 11.71 -10.82
C LEU A 216 5.32 13.11 -11.31
N GLN A 217 4.33 13.95 -11.54
CA GLN A 217 4.51 15.38 -11.74
C GLN A 217 3.92 16.15 -10.57
N PHE A 218 4.43 17.35 -10.32
CA PHE A 218 3.92 18.22 -9.27
C PHE A 218 3.32 19.47 -9.90
N ASP A 219 2.09 19.79 -9.54
CA ASP A 219 1.44 21.03 -9.97
C ASP A 219 2.03 22.27 -9.28
N ASP A 220 1.54 23.44 -9.66
CA ASP A 220 1.99 24.72 -9.10
C ASP A 220 1.66 24.83 -7.60
N GLU A 221 0.64 24.14 -7.12
CA GLU A 221 0.28 24.00 -5.70
C GLU A 221 1.13 22.95 -4.96
N GLY A 222 1.99 22.22 -5.68
CA GLY A 222 2.87 21.19 -5.16
C GLY A 222 2.18 19.84 -4.94
N ASN A 223 0.94 19.63 -5.39
CA ASN A 223 0.29 18.32 -5.34
C ASN A 223 0.88 17.39 -6.38
N ALA A 224 1.05 16.12 -6.01
CA ALA A 224 1.48 15.10 -6.94
C ALA A 224 0.33 14.64 -7.85
N LEU A 225 0.62 14.55 -9.14
CA LEU A 225 -0.24 14.05 -10.21
C LEU A 225 0.45 12.87 -10.89
N ALA A 226 -0.31 11.82 -11.20
CA ALA A 226 0.16 10.78 -12.11
C ALA A 226 0.07 11.29 -13.54
N TYR A 227 1.16 11.17 -14.28
CA TYR A 227 1.29 11.63 -15.65
C TYR A 227 1.74 10.48 -16.55
N ASN A 228 0.96 10.23 -17.60
CA ASN A 228 1.33 9.30 -18.66
C ASN A 228 2.12 10.07 -19.73
N ALA A 229 3.44 9.85 -19.78
CA ALA A 229 4.34 10.54 -20.68
C ALA A 229 4.18 10.11 -22.15
N ALA A 230 3.72 8.88 -22.40
CA ALA A 230 3.51 8.36 -23.76
C ALA A 230 2.36 9.07 -24.48
N TYR A 231 1.33 9.50 -23.74
CA TYR A 231 0.12 10.12 -24.30
C TYR A 231 -0.11 11.56 -23.88
N ASN A 232 0.75 12.09 -23.00
CA ASN A 232 0.59 13.42 -22.40
C ASN A 232 -0.79 13.58 -21.73
N THR A 233 -1.14 12.64 -20.86
CA THR A 233 -2.40 12.64 -20.11
C THR A 233 -2.17 12.55 -18.61
N HIS A 234 -3.11 13.10 -17.83
CA HIS A 234 -3.17 12.93 -16.37
C HIS A 234 -4.41 12.09 -16.02
N PRO A 235 -4.31 10.75 -15.97
CA PRO A 235 -5.44 9.86 -15.76
C PRO A 235 -6.20 10.20 -14.48
N ALA A 236 -7.50 9.91 -14.43
CA ALA A 236 -8.38 10.19 -13.29
C ALA A 236 -8.46 9.02 -12.29
N ILE A 237 -8.15 7.81 -12.75
CA ILE A 237 -8.15 6.58 -11.96
C ILE A 237 -6.95 5.74 -12.36
N LEU A 238 -6.18 5.29 -11.38
CA LEU A 238 -5.06 4.37 -11.54
C LEU A 238 -5.47 2.96 -11.12
N HIS A 239 -5.11 1.96 -11.91
CA HIS A 239 -5.34 0.56 -11.64
C HIS A 239 -4.03 -0.22 -11.72
N GLY A 240 -3.60 -0.74 -10.57
CA GLY A 240 -2.39 -1.54 -10.39
C GLY A 240 -2.56 -3.00 -10.80
N ASN A 241 -3.17 -3.23 -11.97
CA ASN A 241 -3.54 -4.55 -12.45
C ASN A 241 -2.33 -5.50 -12.60
N GLY A 242 -2.58 -6.80 -12.43
CA GLY A 242 -1.57 -7.84 -12.57
C GLY A 242 -0.38 -7.65 -11.61
N PRO A 243 0.87 -7.61 -12.11
CA PRO A 243 2.10 -7.47 -11.30
C PRO A 243 2.42 -6.02 -10.89
N SER A 244 1.62 -5.03 -11.28
CA SER A 244 1.94 -3.60 -11.09
C SER A 244 1.51 -3.02 -9.73
N LYS A 245 0.98 -3.85 -8.83
CA LYS A 245 0.53 -3.47 -7.46
C LYS A 245 1.58 -2.69 -6.67
N MET A 246 2.86 -3.06 -6.79
CA MET A 246 3.93 -2.37 -6.08
C MET A 246 4.18 -0.96 -6.62
N HIS A 247 4.07 -0.77 -7.94
CA HIS A 247 4.19 0.55 -8.53
C HIS A 247 2.99 1.43 -8.16
N LEU A 248 1.78 0.86 -8.10
CA LEU A 248 0.62 1.57 -7.54
C LEU A 248 0.84 1.98 -6.08
N ASN A 249 1.42 1.11 -5.24
CA ASN A 249 1.77 1.47 -3.85
C ASN A 249 2.71 2.67 -3.80
N TYR A 250 3.72 2.72 -4.68
CA TYR A 250 4.62 3.86 -4.82
C TYR A 250 3.85 5.14 -5.20
N LEU A 251 3.09 5.14 -6.30
CA LEU A 251 2.34 6.30 -6.76
C LEU A 251 1.35 6.80 -5.69
N ALA A 252 0.66 5.87 -5.02
CA ALA A 252 -0.34 6.16 -3.99
C ALA A 252 0.23 6.83 -2.73
N ASN A 253 1.54 6.76 -2.48
CA ASN A 253 2.16 7.55 -1.41
C ASN A 253 2.09 9.06 -1.69
N TYR A 254 1.88 9.45 -2.96
CA TYR A 254 1.94 10.83 -3.42
C TYR A 254 0.60 11.35 -3.92
N VAL A 255 -0.02 10.64 -4.86
CA VAL A 255 -1.24 11.10 -5.53
C VAL A 255 -2.43 11.20 -4.58
N SER A 256 -3.54 11.75 -5.08
CA SER A 256 -4.76 11.96 -4.28
C SER A 256 -4.53 12.89 -3.09
N ARG A 257 -3.57 13.82 -3.21
CA ARG A 257 -3.17 14.75 -2.13
C ARG A 257 -2.64 14.03 -0.89
N SER A 258 -2.03 12.86 -1.06
CA SER A 258 -1.41 12.10 0.04
C SER A 258 -0.09 12.73 0.49
N TRP A 259 0.69 13.23 -0.47
CA TRP A 259 1.93 13.98 -0.22
C TRP A 259 2.09 15.13 -1.21
N SER A 260 2.50 16.30 -0.72
CA SER A 260 2.76 17.51 -1.51
C SER A 260 4.18 18.01 -1.27
N SER A 261 4.79 18.59 -2.31
CA SER A 261 6.09 19.25 -2.20
C SER A 261 6.07 20.53 -1.36
N LYS A 262 4.88 21.13 -1.14
CA LYS A 262 4.69 22.33 -0.33
C LYS A 262 4.20 22.03 1.09
N SER A 263 3.20 21.16 1.24
CA SER A 263 2.59 20.87 2.54
C SER A 263 3.04 19.53 3.16
N GLY A 264 3.84 18.73 2.45
CA GLY A 264 4.31 17.44 2.96
C GLY A 264 3.21 16.38 3.01
N CYS A 265 3.33 15.46 3.97
CA CYS A 265 2.44 14.31 4.14
C CYS A 265 1.10 14.69 4.79
N ALA A 266 0.00 14.50 4.07
CA ALA A 266 -1.33 14.87 4.55
C ALA A 266 -1.86 13.93 5.66
N ILE A 267 -1.50 12.63 5.62
CA ILE A 267 -1.96 11.65 6.63
C ILE A 267 -1.27 11.88 7.96
N CYS A 268 -0.03 12.36 7.93
CA CYS A 268 0.84 12.51 9.07
C CYS A 268 0.25 13.46 10.13
N GLU A 269 -0.41 14.53 9.70
CA GLU A 269 -1.07 15.50 10.60
C GLU A 269 -2.41 15.00 11.17
N THR A 270 -3.04 14.01 10.52
CA THR A 270 -4.34 13.47 10.92
C THR A 270 -4.26 12.25 11.85
N LYS A 271 -3.04 11.82 12.19
CA LYS A 271 -2.82 10.69 13.11
C LYS A 271 -3.33 11.05 14.50
N VAL A 272 -4.08 10.13 15.12
CA VAL A 272 -4.35 10.20 16.56
C VAL A 272 -3.03 9.88 17.27
N ASN A 273 -2.32 10.92 17.69
CA ASN A 273 -1.13 10.75 18.50
C ASN A 273 -1.57 10.46 19.94
N LEU A 274 -1.06 9.37 20.52
CA LEU A 274 -1.12 9.17 21.95
C LEU A 274 -0.21 10.24 22.58
N ASP A 275 -0.81 11.31 23.12
CA ASP A 275 -0.03 12.29 23.87
C ASP A 275 0.37 11.67 25.20
N MET A 276 1.64 11.27 25.27
CA MET A 276 2.20 10.60 26.45
C MET A 276 2.28 11.52 27.68
N LYS A 277 2.16 12.85 27.51
CA LYS A 277 2.16 13.81 28.61
C LYS A 277 0.79 14.01 29.21
N ASP A 278 -0.24 14.02 28.36
CA ASP A 278 -1.61 14.34 28.75
C ASP A 278 -2.48 13.10 28.97
N THR A 279 -2.00 11.92 28.57
CA THR A 279 -2.70 10.65 28.80
C THR A 279 -2.19 10.00 30.10
N ASP A 280 -3.09 9.49 30.93
CA ASP A 280 -2.71 8.72 32.12
C ASP A 280 -1.94 7.45 31.68
N PRO A 281 -0.74 7.18 32.23
CA PRO A 281 -0.01 5.92 32.00
C PRO A 281 -0.84 4.64 32.17
N ALA A 282 -1.90 4.67 32.99
CA ALA A 282 -2.85 3.58 33.16
C ALA A 282 -3.66 3.28 31.90
N ASP A 283 -3.88 4.26 31.03
CA ASP A 283 -4.68 4.14 29.81
C ASP A 283 -3.85 3.75 28.58
N PHE A 284 -2.52 3.66 28.73
CA PHE A 284 -1.64 3.28 27.62
C PHE A 284 -1.91 1.85 27.15
N PRO A 285 -1.78 1.57 25.84
CA PRO A 285 -1.98 0.23 25.31
C PRO A 285 -0.93 -0.74 25.87
N LEU A 286 -1.32 -2.00 26.04
CA LEU A 286 -0.36 -3.06 26.34
C LEU A 286 0.42 -3.38 25.06
N VAL A 287 1.74 -3.28 25.10
CA VAL A 287 2.63 -3.54 23.95
C VAL A 287 3.48 -4.77 24.23
N ALA A 288 3.52 -5.70 23.27
CA ALA A 288 4.49 -6.79 23.26
C ALA A 288 5.76 -6.33 22.54
N LEU A 289 6.88 -6.32 23.27
CA LEU A 289 8.18 -5.90 22.79
C LEU A 289 9.10 -7.11 22.66
N SER A 290 9.45 -7.44 21.43
CA SER A 290 10.26 -8.60 21.10
C SER A 290 11.64 -8.19 20.56
N ILE A 291 12.70 -8.73 21.16
CA ILE A 291 14.09 -8.38 20.87
C ILE A 291 14.83 -9.63 20.41
N PHE A 292 15.50 -9.52 19.25
CA PHE A 292 16.22 -10.62 18.62
C PHE A 292 17.72 -10.33 18.52
N ILE A 293 18.50 -11.05 19.31
CA ILE A 293 19.97 -11.06 19.26
C ILE A 293 20.39 -12.37 18.56
N ALA A 294 20.14 -12.40 17.25
CA ALA A 294 20.30 -13.61 16.44
C ALA A 294 21.72 -13.77 15.84
N LYS A 295 22.49 -12.68 15.79
CA LYS A 295 23.85 -12.63 15.24
C LYS A 295 24.79 -11.88 16.21
N PRO A 296 26.12 -12.08 16.13
CA PRO A 296 27.05 -11.25 16.88
C PRO A 296 26.86 -9.79 16.48
N ILE A 297 26.40 -8.96 17.43
CA ILE A 297 26.26 -7.51 17.26
C ILE A 297 26.97 -6.80 18.41
N PRO A 298 27.63 -5.65 18.16
CA PRO A 298 28.28 -4.89 19.22
C PRO A 298 27.26 -4.09 20.05
N PHE A 299 27.67 -3.67 21.24
CA PHE A 299 26.91 -2.75 22.13
C PHE A 299 25.54 -3.27 22.61
N VAL A 300 25.40 -4.59 22.80
CA VAL A 300 24.15 -5.20 23.31
C VAL A 300 23.79 -4.69 24.69
N LYS A 301 24.79 -4.45 25.55
CA LYS A 301 24.57 -3.92 26.89
C LYS A 301 23.89 -2.55 26.84
N GLU A 302 24.42 -1.66 26.02
CA GLU A 302 23.94 -0.29 25.86
C GLU A 302 22.55 -0.24 25.22
N MET A 303 22.27 -1.15 24.28
CA MET A 303 20.93 -1.34 23.73
C MET A 303 19.91 -1.72 24.83
N LEU A 304 20.26 -2.66 25.71
CA LEU A 304 19.40 -3.08 26.82
C LEU A 304 19.23 -1.96 27.88
N GLU A 305 20.27 -1.18 28.15
CA GLU A 305 20.18 0.00 29.03
C GLU A 305 19.32 1.12 28.42
N ALA A 306 19.39 1.33 27.11
CA ALA A 306 18.50 2.25 26.42
C ALA A 306 17.04 1.78 26.50
N LEU A 307 16.80 0.47 26.38
CA LEU A 307 15.47 -0.12 26.55
C LEU A 307 14.91 0.10 27.97
N ALA A 308 15.72 -0.10 28.99
CA ALA A 308 15.33 0.17 30.38
C ALA A 308 14.87 1.64 30.56
N ARG A 309 15.51 2.57 29.86
CA ARG A 309 15.21 4.02 29.89
C ARG A 309 14.12 4.47 28.92
N MET A 310 13.57 3.58 28.09
CA MET A 310 12.53 3.93 27.12
C MET A 310 11.37 4.65 27.81
N ASP A 311 10.91 5.76 27.24
CA ASP A 311 9.82 6.53 27.82
C ASP A 311 8.48 5.86 27.51
N TYR A 312 8.20 4.74 28.20
CA TYR A 312 6.95 3.99 28.14
C TYR A 312 6.78 3.20 29.44
N PRO A 313 5.58 3.15 30.05
CA PRO A 313 5.37 2.45 31.31
C PRO A 313 5.74 0.96 31.22
N LYS A 314 6.71 0.52 32.01
CA LYS A 314 7.22 -0.87 31.96
C LYS A 314 6.12 -1.90 32.30
N LYS A 315 5.19 -1.52 33.18
CA LYS A 315 3.98 -2.31 33.49
C LYS A 315 2.97 -2.43 32.32
N LYS A 316 3.22 -1.76 31.20
CA LYS A 316 2.46 -1.86 29.94
C LYS A 316 3.30 -2.52 28.82
N LEU A 317 4.43 -3.13 29.17
CA LEU A 317 5.30 -3.85 28.25
C LEU A 317 5.38 -5.33 28.62
N VAL A 318 4.99 -6.19 27.68
CA VAL A 318 5.29 -7.62 27.69
C VAL A 318 6.62 -7.81 26.98
N LEU A 319 7.64 -8.30 27.69
CA LEU A 319 8.99 -8.40 27.16
C LEU A 319 9.30 -9.81 26.64
N PHE A 320 9.75 -9.92 25.39
CA PHE A 320 10.31 -11.14 24.83
C PHE A 320 11.75 -10.88 24.37
N ILE A 321 12.72 -11.67 24.84
CA ILE A 321 14.11 -11.59 24.37
C ILE A 321 14.55 -12.95 23.88
N TYR A 322 14.94 -13.01 22.61
CA TYR A 322 15.65 -14.12 22.00
C TYR A 322 17.13 -13.76 21.86
N ASN A 323 18.01 -14.60 22.41
CA ASN A 323 19.45 -14.50 22.23
C ASN A 323 20.04 -15.87 21.86
N SER A 324 20.61 -15.95 20.66
CA SER A 324 21.36 -17.14 20.20
C SER A 324 22.87 -16.98 20.37
N GLN A 325 23.35 -15.85 20.90
CA GLN A 325 24.77 -15.52 21.00
C GLN A 325 25.34 -15.81 22.39
N ARG A 326 26.31 -16.73 22.46
CA ARG A 326 26.93 -17.14 23.73
C ARG A 326 27.56 -15.97 24.49
N SER A 327 28.20 -15.04 23.77
CA SER A 327 28.84 -13.86 24.34
C SER A 327 27.88 -12.94 25.09
N ASN A 328 26.60 -12.93 24.72
CA ASN A 328 25.59 -12.02 25.27
C ASN A 328 24.77 -12.64 26.41
N ILE A 329 24.97 -13.93 26.74
CA ILE A 329 24.17 -14.63 27.76
C ILE A 329 24.23 -13.89 29.09
N LYS A 330 25.44 -13.56 29.56
CA LYS A 330 25.64 -12.84 30.83
C LYS A 330 24.98 -11.47 30.81
N THR A 331 25.17 -10.69 29.75
CA THR A 331 24.60 -9.35 29.59
C THR A 331 23.07 -9.36 29.65
N VAL A 332 22.43 -10.32 28.99
CA VAL A 332 20.97 -10.49 29.03
C VAL A 332 20.50 -10.88 30.44
N MET A 333 21.22 -11.77 31.13
CA MET A 333 20.86 -12.15 32.51
C MET A 333 21.00 -10.99 33.49
N ASP A 334 22.09 -10.22 33.39
CA ASP A 334 22.33 -9.04 34.24
C ASP A 334 21.17 -8.02 34.08
N PHE A 335 20.80 -7.71 32.84
CA PHE A 335 19.67 -6.83 32.53
C PHE A 335 18.35 -7.33 33.15
N LEU A 336 18.07 -8.65 33.04
CA LEU A 336 16.84 -9.23 33.57
C LEU A 336 16.79 -9.23 35.10
N SER A 337 17.94 -9.40 35.75
CA SER A 337 18.04 -9.32 37.21
C SER A 337 17.77 -7.91 37.71
N GLU A 338 18.19 -6.89 36.96
CA GLU A 338 18.07 -5.49 37.37
C GLU A 338 16.69 -4.91 37.02
N TYR A 339 16.22 -5.10 35.79
CA TYR A 339 15.02 -4.42 35.29
C TYR A 339 13.82 -5.36 35.08
N GLY A 340 14.03 -6.67 35.08
CA GLY A 340 13.03 -7.63 34.61
C GLY A 340 11.75 -7.68 35.45
N THR A 341 11.75 -7.22 36.70
CA THR A 341 10.55 -7.17 37.56
C THR A 341 9.68 -5.95 37.30
N LEU A 342 10.19 -4.95 36.57
CA LEU A 342 9.45 -3.72 36.23
C LEU A 342 8.44 -3.95 35.09
N TYR A 343 8.70 -4.95 34.24
CA TYR A 343 7.89 -5.30 33.07
C TYR A 343 6.62 -6.06 33.46
N PHE A 344 5.55 -5.92 32.67
CA PHE A 344 4.27 -6.60 32.93
C PHE A 344 4.43 -8.13 32.99
N SER A 345 5.12 -8.69 32.01
CA SER A 345 5.54 -10.08 31.97
C SER A 345 6.77 -10.22 31.09
N LYS A 346 7.49 -11.35 31.21
CA LYS A 346 8.69 -11.63 30.44
C LYS A 346 8.79 -13.09 30.00
N LYS A 347 9.21 -13.33 28.76
CA LYS A 347 9.60 -14.65 28.23
C LYS A 347 10.97 -14.52 27.57
N ILE A 348 11.91 -15.38 27.94
CA ILE A 348 13.32 -15.24 27.55
C ILE A 348 13.82 -16.57 27.02
N ILE A 349 14.44 -16.54 25.85
CA ILE A 349 15.13 -17.67 25.23
C ILE A 349 16.58 -17.23 25.08
N ASN A 350 17.45 -17.66 26.00
CA ASN A 350 18.82 -17.19 26.14
C ASN A 350 19.79 -18.37 26.06
N GLY A 351 20.08 -18.84 24.84
CA GLY A 351 20.87 -20.04 24.58
C GLY A 351 20.86 -20.47 23.12
N VAL A 352 21.88 -21.22 22.69
CA VAL A 352 22.18 -21.51 21.27
C VAL A 352 21.30 -22.60 20.65
N LEU A 353 20.52 -23.36 21.44
CA LEU A 353 20.08 -24.71 21.02
C LEU A 353 18.59 -25.06 21.16
N GLU A 354 17.70 -24.18 21.62
CA GLU A 354 16.30 -24.62 21.83
C GLU A 354 15.36 -24.30 20.66
N ILE A 355 15.53 -23.17 19.96
CA ILE A 355 14.76 -22.82 18.76
C ILE A 355 15.60 -21.90 17.84
N ASP A 356 15.38 -21.97 16.53
CA ASP A 356 16.04 -21.09 15.56
C ASP A 356 15.40 -19.68 15.53
N GLU A 357 16.03 -18.74 14.81
CA GLU A 357 15.56 -17.35 14.71
C GLU A 357 14.14 -17.26 14.11
N ARG A 358 13.81 -18.13 13.16
CA ARG A 358 12.53 -18.14 12.44
C ARG A 358 11.42 -18.61 13.37
N GLU A 359 11.66 -19.65 14.16
CA GLU A 359 10.75 -20.09 15.23
C GLU A 359 10.59 -19.01 16.31
N ALA A 360 11.67 -18.35 16.71
CA ALA A 360 11.60 -17.29 17.73
C ALA A 360 10.80 -16.08 17.24
N ARG A 361 10.94 -15.68 15.97
CA ARG A 361 10.17 -14.59 15.38
C ARG A 361 8.71 -14.96 15.16
N GLN A 362 8.41 -16.22 14.88
CA GLN A 362 7.05 -16.72 14.80
C GLN A 362 6.26 -16.54 16.12
N GLU A 363 6.95 -16.57 17.26
CA GLU A 363 6.36 -16.28 18.57
C GLU A 363 6.08 -14.77 18.81
N ALA A 364 6.56 -13.88 17.91
CA ALA A 364 6.52 -12.43 18.03
C ALA A 364 6.01 -11.77 16.71
N LEU A 365 4.71 -11.62 16.54
CA LEU A 365 4.11 -11.32 15.22
C LEU A 365 3.79 -9.83 14.99
N GLY A 366 3.92 -9.35 13.71
CA GLY A 366 3.25 -8.10 13.24
C GLY A 366 3.81 -7.04 12.24
N ILE A 367 3.22 -5.81 12.03
CA ILE A 367 3.64 -4.80 10.98
C ILE A 367 3.45 -3.25 11.24
N VAL A 368 4.55 -2.45 11.06
CA VAL A 368 4.83 -0.97 10.90
C VAL A 368 6.31 -0.71 11.32
N ALA A 369 7.18 -0.03 10.58
CA ALA A 369 8.60 0.17 10.98
C ALA A 369 9.03 1.66 11.08
N PRO A 370 9.76 2.11 12.12
CA PRO A 370 10.44 3.41 12.07
C PRO A 370 11.62 3.37 11.08
N MET A 371 11.87 4.46 10.35
CA MET A 371 13.02 4.56 9.45
C MET A 371 14.32 4.69 10.26
N ILE A 372 15.24 3.76 10.06
CA ILE A 372 16.56 3.75 10.67
C ILE A 372 17.61 3.50 9.58
N ALA A 373 18.64 4.35 9.54
CA ALA A 373 19.72 4.31 8.55
C ALA A 373 21.09 4.11 9.21
N GLN A 374 22.02 3.44 8.53
CA GLN A 374 23.42 3.41 8.95
C GLN A 374 24.04 4.81 8.84
N PRO A 375 24.79 5.30 9.85
CA PRO A 375 25.37 6.64 9.82
C PRO A 375 26.27 6.85 8.59
N LYS A 376 26.01 7.92 7.83
CA LYS A 376 26.77 8.32 6.63
C LYS A 376 26.79 7.29 5.49
N LYS A 377 25.96 6.25 5.58
CA LYS A 377 25.75 5.23 4.53
C LYS A 377 24.32 5.35 4.01
N MET A 378 24.03 4.70 2.88
CA MET A 378 22.67 4.66 2.29
C MET A 378 21.90 3.38 2.67
N PHE A 379 22.48 2.54 3.54
CA PHE A 379 21.85 1.31 4.01
C PHE A 379 20.81 1.63 5.08
N THR A 380 19.59 1.14 4.90
CA THR A 380 18.46 1.38 5.81
C THR A 380 17.69 0.10 6.10
N ASN A 381 16.75 0.16 7.04
CA ASN A 381 15.89 -0.95 7.42
C ASN A 381 14.63 -1.10 6.53
N PHE A 382 14.61 -0.51 5.34
CA PHE A 382 13.53 -0.67 4.36
C PHE A 382 14.07 -0.70 2.93
N TRP A 383 13.32 -1.29 2.00
CA TRP A 383 13.57 -1.16 0.56
C TRP A 383 12.41 -0.42 -0.09
N GLY A 384 12.71 0.54 -0.97
CA GLY A 384 11.68 1.29 -1.70
C GLY A 384 11.13 0.56 -2.92
N ALA A 385 11.86 -0.41 -3.48
CA ALA A 385 11.46 -1.20 -4.63
C ALA A 385 11.99 -2.63 -4.56
N LEU A 386 11.45 -3.51 -5.42
CA LEU A 386 11.93 -4.87 -5.64
C LEU A 386 12.31 -5.05 -7.12
N SER A 387 13.35 -5.82 -7.37
CA SER A 387 13.64 -6.33 -8.71
C SER A 387 12.64 -7.43 -9.10
N SER A 388 12.61 -7.80 -10.38
CA SER A 388 11.70 -8.84 -10.91
C SER A 388 11.83 -10.20 -10.21
N ASN A 389 12.99 -10.52 -9.65
CA ASN A 389 13.24 -11.74 -8.87
C ASN A 389 12.92 -11.59 -7.36
N GLY A 390 12.36 -10.45 -6.92
CA GLY A 390 11.93 -10.22 -5.54
C GLY A 390 13.02 -9.75 -4.57
N TYR A 391 14.22 -9.43 -5.06
CA TYR A 391 15.34 -8.89 -4.27
C TYR A 391 15.37 -7.35 -4.27
N TYR A 392 16.36 -6.77 -3.60
CA TYR A 392 16.55 -5.33 -3.49
C TYR A 392 16.58 -4.65 -4.87
N ALA A 393 15.75 -3.61 -5.02
CA ALA A 393 15.94 -2.57 -6.00
C ALA A 393 15.80 -1.20 -5.33
N ARG A 394 16.45 -0.19 -5.91
CA ARG A 394 16.35 1.19 -5.43
C ARG A 394 15.14 1.87 -6.08
N SER A 395 14.21 2.41 -5.28
CA SER A 395 13.15 3.27 -5.79
C SER A 395 13.69 4.65 -6.15
N GLU A 396 12.99 5.36 -7.03
CA GLU A 396 13.35 6.72 -7.48
C GLU A 396 13.46 7.71 -6.32
N ASP A 397 12.57 7.58 -5.33
CA ASP A 397 12.46 8.46 -4.18
C ASP A 397 13.32 8.03 -2.98
N TYR A 398 14.00 6.88 -3.05
CA TYR A 398 14.74 6.29 -1.92
C TYR A 398 15.72 7.29 -1.29
N VAL A 399 16.53 7.95 -2.11
CA VAL A 399 17.54 8.92 -1.61
C VAL A 399 16.87 10.11 -0.94
N ALA A 400 15.74 10.57 -1.46
CA ALA A 400 15.02 11.71 -0.91
C ALA A 400 14.36 11.35 0.45
N ILE A 401 13.85 10.13 0.60
CA ILE A 401 13.30 9.60 1.86
C ILE A 401 14.43 9.44 2.89
N VAL A 402 15.53 8.77 2.53
CA VAL A 402 16.66 8.52 3.44
C VAL A 402 17.33 9.81 3.91
N GLN A 403 17.49 10.80 3.01
CA GLN A 403 18.04 12.11 3.35
C GLN A 403 17.01 13.03 4.04
N ARG A 404 15.78 12.55 4.30
CA ARG A 404 14.66 13.32 4.87
C ARG A 404 14.37 14.61 4.09
N LYS A 405 14.61 14.60 2.77
CA LYS A 405 14.13 15.63 1.84
C LYS A 405 12.64 15.48 1.56
N ARG A 406 12.13 14.24 1.63
CA ARG A 406 10.72 13.91 1.65
C ARG A 406 10.41 13.25 2.98
N ILE A 407 9.53 13.87 3.76
CA ILE A 407 9.17 13.43 5.11
C ILE A 407 7.71 12.97 5.11
N GLY A 408 7.44 11.82 5.73
CA GLY A 408 6.11 11.24 5.86
C GLY A 408 6.11 9.76 6.25
N VAL A 409 4.99 9.10 5.95
CA VAL A 409 4.81 7.65 6.08
C VAL A 409 4.69 7.03 4.69
N TRP A 410 5.52 6.04 4.40
CA TRP A 410 5.68 5.50 3.05
C TRP A 410 5.30 4.02 3.01
N ASN A 411 4.36 3.65 2.14
CA ASN A 411 4.07 2.25 1.84
C ASN A 411 5.21 1.66 1.01
N VAL A 412 5.91 0.66 1.54
CA VAL A 412 7.15 0.09 1.00
C VAL A 412 7.09 -1.44 0.93
N PRO A 413 7.77 -2.09 -0.05
CA PRO A 413 7.74 -3.54 -0.22
C PRO A 413 8.45 -4.36 0.86
N PHE A 414 9.33 -3.75 1.66
CA PHE A 414 10.18 -4.47 2.60
C PHE A 414 10.56 -3.59 3.78
N VAL A 415 10.47 -4.16 5.00
CA VAL A 415 10.91 -3.56 6.26
C VAL A 415 11.60 -4.60 7.13
N THR A 416 12.57 -4.19 7.94
CA THR A 416 13.34 -5.08 8.84
C THR A 416 13.77 -4.34 10.12
N SER A 417 14.48 -5.03 11.01
CA SER A 417 15.20 -4.55 12.20
C SER A 417 14.31 -4.03 13.34
N ALA A 418 13.45 -3.05 13.10
CA ALA A 418 12.51 -2.51 14.08
C ALA A 418 11.12 -2.44 13.46
N VAL A 419 10.16 -3.18 14.02
CA VAL A 419 8.79 -3.27 13.50
C VAL A 419 7.79 -3.28 14.68
N LEU A 420 6.92 -2.27 14.76
CA LEU A 420 5.72 -2.17 15.57
C LEU A 420 4.52 -2.78 14.84
N ILE A 421 3.48 -3.24 15.53
CA ILE A 421 2.53 -4.18 14.97
C ILE A 421 1.13 -3.86 15.48
N ASN A 422 0.14 -3.81 14.58
CA ASN A 422 -1.26 -3.91 15.01
C ASN A 422 -1.67 -5.37 15.29
N LYS A 423 -2.15 -5.64 16.52
CA LYS A 423 -2.68 -6.93 16.98
C LYS A 423 -3.75 -7.52 16.06
N GLU A 424 -4.56 -6.70 15.41
CA GLU A 424 -5.61 -7.17 14.49
C GLU A 424 -5.01 -7.94 13.32
N LYS A 425 -3.89 -7.46 12.76
CA LYS A 425 -3.16 -8.14 11.67
C LYS A 425 -2.49 -9.43 12.12
N MET A 426 -2.24 -9.60 13.43
CA MET A 426 -1.64 -10.84 13.95
C MET A 426 -2.58 -12.05 13.86
N ARG A 427 -3.90 -11.86 13.82
CA ARG A 427 -4.85 -12.99 13.74
C ARG A 427 -4.68 -13.81 12.47
N GLU A 428 -4.27 -13.15 11.39
CA GLU A 428 -4.04 -13.76 10.07
C GLU A 428 -2.61 -14.30 9.89
N MET A 429 -1.69 -13.90 10.78
CA MET A 429 -0.30 -14.32 10.79
C MET A 429 -0.15 -15.75 11.32
N LYS A 430 -0.46 -16.75 10.47
CA LYS A 430 -0.25 -18.17 10.81
C LYS A 430 1.24 -18.50 10.90
N THR A 431 1.96 -18.40 9.79
CA THR A 431 3.41 -18.72 9.71
C THR A 431 4.16 -17.76 8.77
N PRO A 432 4.08 -16.43 8.97
CA PRO A 432 4.60 -15.45 8.02
C PRO A 432 6.11 -15.58 7.80
N TYR A 433 6.87 -15.90 8.85
CA TYR A 433 8.31 -16.11 8.76
C TYR A 433 8.68 -17.43 8.09
N PHE A 434 7.76 -18.36 7.86
CA PHE A 434 8.02 -19.63 7.15
C PHE A 434 7.33 -19.70 5.77
N TYR A 435 6.77 -18.59 5.31
CA TYR A 435 5.97 -18.53 4.10
C TYR A 435 6.76 -18.95 2.85
N ASP A 436 7.99 -18.45 2.74
CA ASP A 436 8.99 -18.91 1.78
C ASP A 436 10.29 -19.26 2.52
N LYS A 437 10.63 -20.55 2.57
CA LYS A 437 11.82 -21.04 3.27
C LYS A 437 13.11 -20.87 2.48
N THR A 438 13.01 -20.54 1.19
CA THR A 438 14.18 -20.30 0.34
C THR A 438 14.74 -18.89 0.52
N LEU A 439 13.93 -17.98 1.05
CA LEU A 439 14.31 -16.61 1.39
C LEU A 439 14.79 -16.50 2.84
N ASP A 440 15.55 -15.44 3.13
CA ASP A 440 15.85 -15.09 4.52
C ASP A 440 14.55 -14.77 5.29
N VAL A 441 14.67 -14.74 6.62
CA VAL A 441 13.53 -14.67 7.53
C VAL A 441 12.70 -13.39 7.34
N ASP A 442 13.35 -12.25 7.12
CA ASP A 442 12.67 -10.96 6.95
C ASP A 442 12.06 -10.84 5.54
N MET A 443 12.75 -11.34 4.51
CA MET A 443 12.21 -11.41 3.14
C MET A 443 10.97 -12.32 3.07
N SER A 444 11.00 -13.46 3.76
CA SER A 444 9.88 -14.40 3.86
C SER A 444 8.64 -13.74 4.46
N PHE A 445 8.84 -13.04 5.59
CA PHE A 445 7.81 -12.27 6.27
C PHE A 445 7.24 -11.14 5.39
N CYS A 446 8.11 -10.34 4.76
CA CYS A 446 7.67 -9.26 3.89
C CYS A 446 6.93 -9.79 2.65
N LYS A 447 7.38 -10.93 2.10
CA LYS A 447 6.69 -11.60 0.99
C LYS A 447 5.30 -12.06 1.40
N TRP A 448 5.16 -12.69 2.58
CA TRP A 448 3.86 -13.05 3.13
C TRP A 448 2.94 -11.82 3.24
N ALA A 449 3.44 -10.70 3.79
CA ALA A 449 2.65 -9.50 3.95
C ALA A 449 2.14 -8.97 2.59
N ARG A 450 3.02 -8.89 1.58
CA ARG A 450 2.63 -8.48 0.21
C ARG A 450 1.61 -9.45 -0.41
N ASP A 451 1.87 -10.75 -0.30
CA ASP A 451 0.99 -11.79 -0.86
C ASP A 451 -0.32 -11.92 -0.09
N LYS A 452 -0.46 -11.35 1.11
CA LYS A 452 -1.73 -11.23 1.82
C LYS A 452 -2.35 -9.84 1.72
N GLY A 453 -1.75 -8.93 0.96
CA GLY A 453 -2.27 -7.58 0.77
C GLY A 453 -2.12 -6.68 2.01
N HIS A 454 -1.24 -7.05 2.94
CA HIS A 454 -0.90 -6.21 4.08
C HIS A 454 0.17 -5.19 3.67
N PHE A 455 -0.18 -3.91 3.79
CA PHE A 455 0.77 -2.83 3.56
C PHE A 455 1.78 -2.74 4.70
N MET A 456 3.03 -2.50 4.32
CA MET A 456 4.15 -2.24 5.23
C MET A 456 4.54 -0.78 5.09
N TYR A 457 4.68 -0.10 6.21
CA TYR A 457 4.98 1.33 6.22
C TYR A 457 6.32 1.61 6.88
N VAL A 458 7.04 2.59 6.33
CA VAL A 458 8.20 3.20 6.97
C VAL A 458 7.91 4.66 7.32
N ASP A 459 8.17 5.04 8.56
CA ASP A 459 7.97 6.41 9.08
C ASP A 459 9.32 7.14 9.20
N ASN A 460 9.45 8.30 8.54
CA ASN A 460 10.64 9.15 8.64
C ASN A 460 10.35 10.59 9.13
N GLU A 461 9.18 10.79 9.77
CA GLU A 461 8.75 12.06 10.35
C GLU A 461 9.73 12.58 11.40
N HIS A 462 10.20 11.68 12.25
CA HIS A 462 11.21 11.96 13.26
C HIS A 462 12.51 11.22 13.00
N TYR A 463 13.56 11.68 13.66
CA TYR A 463 14.79 10.91 13.74
C TYR A 463 14.64 9.86 14.84
N PHE A 464 14.48 8.59 14.45
CA PHE A 464 14.26 7.47 15.39
C PHE A 464 15.55 6.80 15.85
N GLY A 465 16.67 7.02 15.16
CA GLY A 465 17.98 6.45 15.52
C GLY A 465 18.80 6.07 14.30
N PHE A 466 19.74 5.13 14.48
CA PHE A 466 20.61 4.63 13.43
C PHE A 466 20.89 3.13 13.56
N LEU A 467 21.27 2.50 12.45
CA LEU A 467 21.65 1.08 12.41
C LEU A 467 23.12 0.93 12.77
N ILE A 468 23.41 -0.05 13.62
CA ILE A 468 24.75 -0.49 13.95
C ILE A 468 25.35 -1.26 12.76
N VAL A 469 26.62 -1.01 12.47
CA VAL A 469 27.38 -1.81 11.50
C VAL A 469 27.91 -3.05 12.24
N SER A 470 27.61 -4.25 11.74
CA SER A 470 27.98 -5.50 12.43
C SER A 470 28.51 -6.61 11.50
N GLU A 471 28.75 -6.31 10.22
CA GLU A 471 29.11 -7.30 9.20
C GLU A 471 30.38 -8.09 9.59
N ASP A 472 31.41 -7.38 10.05
CA ASP A 472 32.71 -7.98 10.41
C ASP A 472 32.86 -8.25 11.92
N TYR A 473 31.83 -7.94 12.73
CA TYR A 473 31.94 -8.04 14.19
C TYR A 473 32.10 -9.49 14.67
N ALA A 474 31.49 -10.43 13.94
CA ALA A 474 31.62 -11.86 14.23
C ALA A 474 33.09 -12.29 14.23
N ASP A 475 33.90 -11.80 13.28
CA ASP A 475 35.32 -12.14 13.18
C ASP A 475 36.13 -11.55 14.34
N ILE A 476 35.78 -10.35 14.80
CA ILE A 476 36.39 -9.73 15.98
C ILE A 476 36.11 -10.58 17.22
N VAL A 477 34.86 -11.03 17.41
CA VAL A 477 34.47 -11.92 18.51
C VAL A 477 35.22 -13.26 18.41
N HIS A 478 35.28 -13.87 17.24
CA HIS A 478 36.01 -15.13 17.01
C HIS A 478 37.51 -15.01 17.25
N SER A 479 38.10 -13.81 17.07
CA SER A 479 39.51 -13.55 17.36
C SER A 479 39.86 -13.51 18.86
N GLY A 480 38.87 -13.68 19.76
CA GLY A 480 39.10 -13.86 21.19
C GLY A 480 39.45 -12.57 21.94
N LYS A 481 39.05 -11.39 21.43
CA LYS A 481 39.27 -10.12 22.11
C LYS A 481 38.46 -10.06 23.43
N LEU A 482 39.08 -9.55 24.49
CA LEU A 482 38.43 -9.42 25.81
C LEU A 482 37.26 -8.41 25.82
N HIS A 483 37.37 -7.33 25.05
CA HIS A 483 36.36 -6.27 24.92
C HIS A 483 36.13 -5.91 23.45
N PRO A 484 35.55 -6.80 22.63
CA PRO A 484 35.44 -6.64 21.17
C PRO A 484 34.93 -5.27 20.71
N GLU A 485 34.06 -4.63 21.50
CA GLU A 485 33.48 -3.31 21.27
C GLU A 485 34.52 -2.18 21.19
N LEU A 486 35.73 -2.35 21.77
CA LEU A 486 36.82 -1.37 21.66
C LEU A 486 37.39 -1.28 20.24
N TRP A 487 37.25 -2.36 19.44
CA TRP A 487 37.73 -2.46 18.07
C TRP A 487 36.75 -1.88 17.04
N GLU A 488 35.53 -1.56 17.45
CA GLU A 488 34.48 -0.90 16.64
C GLU A 488 34.73 0.61 16.41
N ILE A 489 35.96 1.09 16.64
CA ILE A 489 36.31 2.52 16.59
C ILE A 489 36.09 3.14 15.22
N PHE A 490 36.16 2.36 14.15
CA PHE A 490 36.03 2.85 12.79
C PHE A 490 34.60 2.77 12.29
N GLU A 491 33.91 1.67 12.58
CA GLU A 491 32.58 1.37 12.04
C GLU A 491 31.43 2.01 12.84
N ASN A 492 31.52 2.12 14.17
CA ASN A 492 30.43 2.59 15.03
C ASN A 492 30.82 3.80 15.90
N ARG A 493 31.38 4.84 15.27
CA ARG A 493 31.91 6.05 15.94
C ARG A 493 30.90 6.80 16.81
N GLU A 494 29.64 6.85 16.41
CA GLU A 494 28.62 7.64 17.11
C GLU A 494 28.28 7.03 18.48
N VAL A 495 28.12 5.71 18.57
CA VAL A 495 27.91 4.98 19.84
C VAL A 495 29.10 5.18 20.79
N ARG A 496 30.32 5.06 20.25
CA ARG A 496 31.54 5.20 21.04
C ARG A 496 31.69 6.60 21.64
N ARG A 497 31.29 7.66 20.93
CA ARG A 497 31.34 9.03 21.45
C ARG A 497 30.50 9.18 22.71
N CYS A 498 29.37 8.48 22.80
CA CYS A 498 28.50 8.50 23.96
C CYS A 498 29.03 7.65 25.13
N ILE A 499 29.73 6.55 24.83
CA ILE A 499 30.20 5.60 25.88
C ILE A 499 31.58 5.99 26.44
N TYR A 500 32.52 6.46 25.60
CA TYR A 500 33.94 6.51 25.95
C TYR A 500 34.57 7.92 25.92
N ARG A 501 33.80 8.99 25.69
CA ARG A 501 34.28 10.37 25.91
C ARG A 501 33.80 10.90 27.26
N LEU A 502 34.67 11.64 27.95
CA LEU A 502 34.36 12.34 29.20
C LEU A 502 33.04 13.13 29.08
N ASN A 503 32.18 12.97 30.09
CA ASN A 503 30.76 13.36 30.26
C ASN A 503 30.31 14.81 29.90
N ASN A 504 31.09 15.61 29.19
CA ASN A 504 30.77 17.02 28.91
C ASN A 504 30.20 17.29 27.50
N PHE A 505 29.80 16.26 26.76
CA PHE A 505 29.08 16.43 25.49
C PHE A 505 27.81 15.58 25.52
N LEU A 506 26.65 16.25 25.46
CA LEU A 506 25.33 15.61 25.40
C LEU A 506 25.25 14.64 24.21
N CYS A 507 25.14 13.35 24.52
CA CYS A 507 24.27 12.40 23.83
C CYS A 507 23.00 12.26 24.67
#